data_AF-A0A8C5HD66-F1
#
_entry.id   AF-A0A8C5HD66-F1
#
_cell.length_a   1.000
_cell.length_b   1.000
_cell.length_c   1.000
_cell.angle_alpha   90.00
_cell.angle_beta   90.00
_cell.angle_gamma   90.00
#
_symmetry.space_group_name_H-M   'P 1'
#
loop_
_entity.id
_entity.type
_entity.pdbx_description
1 polymer ?
#
loop_
_entity_poly.entity_id
_entity_poly.type
_entity_poly.pdbx_seq_one_letter_code
_entity_poly.pdbx_strand_id
1 'polypeptide(L)'
;MAKEGAQMTEETECMIDTNPRTEAEDVRSPGSAVKEMRAVILSGFGGLNKLRVAKKTMPEPQDGEVKIRVKTCGLNFLDLVVRQGTIDNPPKPPIVPGFECSGIVESVGVNAKGFEIGDRVMAFVNYNAWAEVVCAPVDFVFKMPDEMTFAEAAAFSLNFVAAYMMLFEVANLRDGMSVLVHSAGGGVVSLILYLFVSHS
;
A
#
# COMPACT_ATOMS: atom_id res chain seq x y z
N MET A 1 16.68 64.27 61.52
CA MET A 1 17.98 63.54 61.58
C MET A 1 17.87 62.44 60.54
N ALA A 2 18.27 62.70 59.29
CA ALA A 2 19.63 62.59 58.73
C ALA A 2 20.05 61.10 58.63
N LYS A 3 20.61 60.54 57.56
CA LYS A 3 21.09 60.86 56.20
C LYS A 3 21.35 59.46 55.58
N GLU A 4 20.95 59.11 54.37
CA GLU A 4 21.67 59.30 53.10
C GLU A 4 23.13 58.77 53.07
N GLY A 5 23.43 57.96 52.04
CA GLY A 5 24.78 57.65 51.54
C GLY A 5 25.21 56.20 51.76
N ALA A 6 25.97 55.53 50.90
CA ALA A 6 26.52 55.79 49.57
C ALA A 6 27.35 54.54 49.19
N GLN A 7 27.50 54.30 47.88
CA GLN A 7 28.66 53.68 47.20
C GLN A 7 29.05 52.22 47.51
N MET A 8 28.98 51.34 46.49
CA MET A 8 30.12 51.00 45.61
C MET A 8 31.39 50.62 46.37
N THR A 9 31.67 49.33 46.43
CA THR A 9 33.04 48.80 46.50
C THR A 9 33.16 47.69 45.46
N GLU A 10 34.07 47.95 44.52
CA GLU A 10 34.64 47.06 43.52
C GLU A 10 35.60 46.04 44.15
N GLU A 11 35.83 44.94 43.43
CA GLU A 11 37.02 44.06 43.45
C GLU A 11 37.26 43.27 44.74
N THR A 12 37.19 41.94 44.75
CA THR A 12 38.27 40.98 44.44
C THR A 12 37.74 39.65 45.02
N GLU A 13 37.68 38.47 44.40
CA GLU A 13 38.78 37.67 43.90
C GLU A 13 38.21 36.38 43.24
N CYS A 14 38.91 35.92 42.22
CA CYS A 14 38.61 34.75 41.42
C CYS A 14 39.07 33.47 42.16
N MET A 15 38.18 32.48 42.33
CA MET A 15 38.60 31.09 42.61
C MET A 15 37.93 30.14 41.61
N ILE A 16 38.69 29.87 40.55
CA ILE A 16 38.93 28.57 39.91
C ILE A 16 37.99 27.44 40.39
N ASP A 17 37.05 27.04 39.54
CA ASP A 17 36.61 25.65 39.48
C ASP A 17 36.93 25.10 38.08
N THR A 18 37.82 24.12 38.08
CA THR A 18 38.34 23.41 36.92
C THR A 18 37.35 22.34 36.47
N ASN A 19 36.75 22.55 35.29
CA ASN A 19 36.35 21.61 34.21
C ASN A 19 36.31 20.08 34.54
N PRO A 20 35.33 19.28 34.03
CA PRO A 20 35.00 19.28 32.60
C PRO A 20 33.53 19.24 32.20
N ARG A 21 33.27 19.97 31.12
CA ARG A 21 32.19 19.72 30.16
C ARG A 21 32.24 18.27 29.71
N THR A 22 31.24 17.47 30.10
CA THR A 22 30.88 16.28 29.34
C THR A 22 29.86 16.74 28.32
N GLU A 23 30.35 17.21 27.18
CA GLU A 23 29.58 17.18 25.94
C GLU A 23 29.33 15.70 25.67
N ALA A 24 28.15 15.23 26.05
CA ALA A 24 27.65 13.95 25.60
C ALA A 24 27.47 14.06 24.09
N GLU A 25 28.50 13.63 23.36
CA GLU A 25 28.41 13.36 21.93
C GLU A 25 27.21 12.44 21.72
N ASP A 26 26.16 12.99 21.09
CA ASP A 26 25.07 12.22 20.50
C ASP A 26 25.70 11.38 19.38
N VAL A 27 26.18 10.18 19.75
CA VAL A 27 26.59 9.14 18.81
C VAL A 27 25.32 8.65 18.13
N ARG A 28 24.82 9.47 17.21
CA ARG A 28 23.85 9.05 16.22
C ARG A 28 24.62 8.17 15.26
N SER A 29 24.58 6.86 15.52
CA SER A 29 24.82 5.84 14.51
C SER A 29 24.16 6.29 13.20
N PRO A 30 24.77 6.12 12.01
CA PRO A 30 24.13 6.50 10.75
C PRO A 30 22.94 5.57 10.54
N GLY A 31 21.82 5.92 11.17
CA GLY A 31 20.57 5.20 11.10
C GLY A 31 20.13 5.25 9.64
N SER A 32 20.02 4.06 9.04
CA SER A 32 19.46 3.85 7.71
C SER A 32 18.31 4.83 7.48
N ALA A 33 18.50 5.77 6.55
CA ALA A 33 17.46 6.72 6.21
C ALA A 33 16.19 5.93 5.84
N VAL A 34 15.09 6.18 6.55
CA VAL A 34 13.80 5.52 6.29
C VAL A 34 13.45 5.77 4.83
N LYS A 35 13.44 4.70 4.01
CA LYS A 35 13.12 4.81 2.60
C LYS A 35 11.65 5.18 2.46
N GLU A 36 11.37 6.19 1.64
CA GLU A 36 10.02 6.62 1.29
C GLU A 36 9.64 6.13 -0.10
N MET A 37 8.35 6.04 -0.35
CA MET A 37 7.75 5.78 -1.65
C MET A 37 6.59 6.74 -1.89
N ARG A 38 6.18 6.95 -3.15
CA ARG A 38 4.94 7.64 -3.46
C ARG A 38 3.75 6.69 -3.33
N ALA A 39 2.65 7.23 -2.83
CA ALA A 39 1.36 6.55 -2.78
C ALA A 39 0.21 7.55 -2.93
N VAL A 40 -0.94 7.07 -3.39
CA VAL A 40 -2.18 7.84 -3.35
C VAL A 40 -2.78 7.72 -1.95
N ILE A 41 -2.94 8.85 -1.28
CA ILE A 41 -3.52 8.94 0.05
C ILE A 41 -4.95 9.46 -0.05
N LEU A 42 -5.89 8.68 0.49
CA LEU A 42 -7.22 9.14 0.84
C LEU A 42 -7.16 9.81 2.21
N SER A 43 -7.26 11.14 2.24
CA SER A 43 -7.15 11.95 3.46
C SER A 43 -8.41 11.95 4.34
N GLY A 44 -9.55 11.55 3.78
CA GLY A 44 -10.87 11.50 4.41
C GLY A 44 -11.89 11.00 3.41
N PHE A 45 -13.04 10.52 3.87
CA PHE A 45 -14.09 10.07 2.96
C PHE A 45 -14.70 11.24 2.16
N GLY A 46 -15.14 10.96 0.93
CA GLY A 46 -15.92 11.90 0.11
C GLY A 46 -15.46 12.02 -1.35
N GLY A 47 -15.35 13.27 -1.82
CA GLY A 47 -15.09 13.62 -3.22
C GLY A 47 -13.67 13.35 -3.71
N LEU A 48 -13.39 13.62 -4.98
CA LEU A 48 -12.07 13.38 -5.58
C LEU A 48 -10.97 14.25 -4.95
N ASN A 49 -11.35 15.41 -4.42
CA ASN A 49 -10.50 16.32 -3.67
C ASN A 49 -9.91 15.72 -2.37
N LYS A 50 -10.32 14.51 -1.97
CA LYS A 50 -9.77 13.80 -0.82
C LYS A 50 -8.56 12.93 -1.18
N LEU A 51 -8.32 12.66 -2.46
CA LEU A 51 -7.18 11.89 -2.95
C LEU A 51 -6.01 12.82 -3.28
N ARG A 52 -4.81 12.45 -2.86
CA ARG A 52 -3.56 13.15 -3.22
C ARG A 52 -2.39 12.19 -3.30
N VAL A 53 -1.43 12.45 -4.17
CA VAL A 53 -0.15 11.74 -4.12
C VAL A 53 0.68 12.33 -2.99
N ALA A 54 1.21 11.49 -2.11
CA ALA A 54 2.12 11.90 -1.05
C ALA A 54 3.20 10.83 -0.85
N LYS A 55 4.24 11.19 -0.11
CA LYS A 55 5.24 10.23 0.35
C LYS A 55 4.73 9.45 1.55
N LYS A 56 5.09 8.16 1.61
CA LYS A 56 4.83 7.25 2.72
C LYS A 56 6.07 6.40 2.95
N THR A 57 6.31 5.99 4.20
CA THR A 57 7.34 5.00 4.51
C THR A 57 7.14 3.75 3.67
N MET A 58 8.22 3.30 3.03
CA MET A 58 8.23 2.07 2.26
C MET A 58 8.05 0.88 3.21
N PRO A 59 7.11 -0.04 2.93
CA PRO A 59 6.93 -1.22 3.76
C PRO A 59 8.08 -2.21 3.53
N GLU A 60 8.35 -3.02 4.55
CA GLU A 60 9.18 -4.23 4.44
C GLU A 60 8.29 -5.46 4.63
N PRO A 61 8.56 -6.58 3.95
CA PRO A 61 7.71 -7.76 4.03
C PRO A 61 7.86 -8.43 5.39
N GLN A 62 6.74 -8.84 5.97
CA GLN A 62 6.70 -9.66 7.18
C GLN A 62 6.97 -11.14 6.85
N ASP A 63 6.94 -11.99 7.89
CA ASP A 63 6.98 -13.44 7.72
C ASP A 63 5.82 -13.91 6.84
N GLY A 64 6.11 -14.71 5.81
CA GLY A 64 5.13 -15.19 4.83
C GLY A 64 4.71 -14.17 3.77
N GLU A 65 5.35 -13.00 3.69
CA GLU A 65 5.04 -11.96 2.69
C GLU A 65 6.13 -11.78 1.64
N VAL A 66 5.74 -11.25 0.48
CA VAL A 66 6.67 -10.70 -0.52
C VAL A 66 6.46 -9.20 -0.67
N LYS A 67 7.54 -8.47 -0.93
CA LYS A 67 7.53 -7.06 -1.29
C LYS A 67 7.54 -6.93 -2.80
N ILE A 68 6.55 -6.23 -3.34
CA ILE A 68 6.32 -6.10 -4.78
C ILE A 68 6.56 -4.65 -5.19
N ARG A 69 7.46 -4.43 -6.14
CA ARG A 69 7.59 -3.18 -6.88
C ARG A 69 6.44 -3.09 -7.88
N VAL A 70 5.43 -2.28 -7.54
CA VAL A 70 4.21 -2.15 -8.32
C VAL A 70 4.53 -1.51 -9.68
N LYS A 71 4.04 -2.14 -10.75
CA LYS A 71 4.10 -1.63 -12.13
C LYS A 71 2.75 -1.09 -12.56
N THR A 72 1.66 -1.79 -12.23
CA THR A 72 0.28 -1.35 -12.49
C THR A 72 -0.60 -1.70 -11.30
N CYS A 73 -1.59 -0.87 -10.99
CA CYS A 73 -2.65 -1.18 -10.03
C CYS A 73 -4.01 -1.17 -10.75
N GLY A 74 -4.90 -2.06 -10.32
CA GLY A 74 -6.26 -2.10 -10.85
C GLY A 74 -7.14 -1.02 -10.21
N LEU A 75 -8.15 -0.60 -10.96
CA LEU A 75 -9.22 0.28 -10.47
C LEU A 75 -10.54 -0.47 -10.50
N ASN A 76 -11.17 -0.58 -9.34
CA ASN A 76 -12.40 -1.31 -9.14
C ASN A 76 -13.50 -0.39 -8.60
N PHE A 77 -14.75 -0.79 -8.79
CA PHE A 77 -15.88 -0.07 -8.20
C PHE A 77 -15.77 -0.01 -6.67
N LEU A 78 -15.19 -1.06 -6.05
CA LEU A 78 -14.90 -1.10 -4.62
C LEU A 78 -14.05 0.08 -4.15
N ASP A 79 -13.11 0.57 -4.97
CA ASP A 79 -12.28 1.73 -4.60
C ASP A 79 -13.12 3.02 -4.49
N LEU A 80 -14.19 3.15 -5.28
CA LEU A 80 -15.13 4.27 -5.19
C LEU A 80 -15.94 4.19 -3.90
N VAL A 81 -16.40 2.98 -3.54
CA VAL A 81 -17.14 2.70 -2.30
C VAL A 81 -16.27 3.01 -1.06
N VAL A 82 -15.01 2.55 -1.06
CA VAL A 82 -14.02 2.89 -0.02
C VAL A 82 -13.81 4.39 0.08
N ARG A 83 -13.59 5.07 -1.05
CA ARG A 83 -13.36 6.52 -1.08
C ARG A 83 -14.54 7.30 -0.51
N GLN A 84 -15.76 6.86 -0.77
CA GLN A 84 -16.97 7.46 -0.23
C GLN A 84 -17.25 7.10 1.24
N GLY A 85 -16.58 6.07 1.77
CA GLY A 85 -16.80 5.57 3.12
C GLY A 85 -18.10 4.78 3.27
N THR A 86 -18.61 4.21 2.18
CA THR A 86 -19.89 3.50 2.13
C THR A 86 -19.75 1.98 2.18
N ILE A 87 -18.53 1.47 2.33
CA ILE A 87 -18.27 0.07 2.65
C ILE A 87 -18.54 -0.17 4.14
N ASP A 88 -18.88 -1.40 4.52
CA ASP A 88 -19.02 -1.77 5.92
C ASP A 88 -17.68 -1.67 6.65
N ASN A 89 -17.67 -0.95 7.77
CA ASN A 89 -16.53 -0.80 8.68
C ASN A 89 -15.19 -0.45 7.98
N PRO A 90 -15.10 0.67 7.24
CA PRO A 90 -13.88 1.03 6.53
C PRO A 90 -12.76 1.38 7.52
N PRO A 91 -11.48 1.14 7.15
CA PRO A 91 -10.37 1.68 7.91
C PRO A 91 -10.44 3.21 7.95
N LYS A 92 -10.11 3.80 9.10
CA LYS A 92 -10.16 5.25 9.29
C LYS A 92 -9.08 5.93 8.42
N PRO A 93 -9.43 6.92 7.59
CA PRO A 93 -8.45 7.74 6.88
C PRO A 93 -7.49 8.46 7.86
N PRO A 94 -6.23 8.73 7.47
CA PRO A 94 -5.69 8.58 6.13
C PRO A 94 -5.31 7.13 5.77
N ILE A 95 -5.65 6.69 4.56
CA ILE A 95 -5.33 5.36 4.03
C ILE A 95 -4.77 5.43 2.61
N VAL A 96 -4.06 4.38 2.18
CA VAL A 96 -3.74 4.13 0.76
C VAL A 96 -4.78 3.15 0.21
N PRO A 97 -5.63 3.52 -0.76
CA PRO A 97 -6.61 2.60 -1.35
C PRO A 97 -5.98 1.56 -2.31
N GLY A 98 -6.84 0.75 -2.93
CA GLY A 98 -6.47 -0.22 -3.95
C GLY A 98 -6.35 -1.64 -3.43
N PHE A 99 -6.91 -2.60 -4.18
CA PHE A 99 -7.03 -4.01 -3.77
C PHE A 99 -6.32 -5.01 -4.68
N GLU A 100 -5.79 -4.54 -5.81
CA GLU A 100 -5.04 -5.40 -6.73
C GLU A 100 -3.91 -4.63 -7.40
N CYS A 101 -2.83 -5.35 -7.69
CA CYS A 101 -1.72 -4.83 -8.46
C CYS A 101 -0.97 -5.93 -9.20
N SER A 102 -0.11 -5.49 -10.12
CA SER A 102 0.91 -6.32 -10.75
C SER A 102 2.26 -5.64 -10.67
N GLY A 103 3.32 -6.43 -10.60
CA GLY A 103 4.65 -5.92 -10.39
C GLY A 103 5.73 -6.98 -10.35
N ILE A 104 6.88 -6.59 -9.81
CA ILE A 104 8.05 -7.44 -9.71
C ILE A 104 8.38 -7.65 -8.23
N VAL A 105 8.64 -8.89 -7.82
CA VAL A 105 9.12 -9.18 -6.46
C VAL A 105 10.47 -8.51 -6.23
N GLU A 106 10.53 -7.58 -5.27
CA GLU A 106 11.72 -6.81 -4.90
C GLU A 106 12.46 -7.44 -3.71
N SER A 107 11.72 -8.01 -2.76
CA SER A 107 12.27 -8.80 -1.66
C SER A 107 11.26 -9.82 -1.15
N VAL A 108 11.76 -10.84 -0.45
CA VAL A 108 10.98 -11.97 0.07
C VAL A 108 11.18 -12.00 1.58
N GLY A 109 10.07 -12.07 2.32
CA GLY A 109 10.07 -12.21 3.77
C GLY A 109 10.56 -13.59 4.22
N VAL A 110 10.76 -13.75 5.52
CA VAL A 110 11.02 -15.07 6.11
C VAL A 110 9.84 -15.99 5.76
N ASN A 111 10.09 -17.29 5.56
CA ASN A 111 9.08 -18.32 5.23
C ASN A 111 8.17 -18.07 4.00
N ALA A 112 8.37 -17.01 3.22
CA ALA A 112 7.68 -16.81 1.95
C ALA A 112 8.26 -17.77 0.90
N LYS A 113 7.54 -18.86 0.63
CA LYS A 113 7.95 -19.93 -0.29
C LYS A 113 7.34 -19.75 -1.68
N GLY A 114 8.02 -20.27 -2.70
CA GLY A 114 7.50 -20.32 -4.07
C GLY A 114 7.71 -19.03 -4.89
N PHE A 115 8.36 -18.01 -4.32
CA PHE A 115 8.66 -16.74 -4.98
C PHE A 115 10.12 -16.35 -4.80
N GLU A 116 10.67 -15.73 -5.84
CA GLU A 116 12.04 -15.25 -5.92
C GLU A 116 12.07 -13.77 -6.35
N ILE A 117 13.13 -13.07 -5.96
CA ILE A 117 13.35 -11.69 -6.41
C ILE A 117 13.45 -11.67 -7.94
N GLY A 118 12.70 -10.77 -8.58
CA GLY A 118 12.61 -10.68 -10.04
C GLY A 118 11.38 -11.37 -10.64
N ASP A 119 10.68 -12.23 -9.88
CA ASP A 119 9.42 -12.84 -10.34
C ASP A 119 8.41 -11.75 -10.73
N ARG A 120 7.74 -11.97 -11.86
CA ARG A 120 6.61 -11.15 -12.32
C ARG A 120 5.33 -11.69 -11.71
N VAL A 121 4.63 -10.85 -10.96
CA VAL A 121 3.49 -11.30 -10.16
C VAL A 121 2.29 -10.36 -10.30
N MET A 122 1.11 -10.93 -10.12
CA MET A 122 -0.11 -10.22 -9.77
C MET A 122 -0.49 -10.57 -8.34
N ALA A 123 -1.12 -9.64 -7.63
CA ALA A 123 -1.44 -9.82 -6.22
C ALA A 123 -2.76 -9.18 -5.83
N PHE A 124 -3.51 -9.86 -4.96
CA PHE A 124 -4.57 -9.26 -4.16
C PHE A 124 -3.99 -8.73 -2.87
N VAL A 125 -4.41 -7.53 -2.49
CA VAL A 125 -3.98 -6.90 -1.25
C VAL A 125 -5.17 -6.27 -0.55
N ASN A 126 -5.14 -6.27 0.77
CA ASN A 126 -6.16 -5.57 1.54
C ASN A 126 -5.72 -4.12 1.74
N TYR A 127 -6.10 -3.25 0.80
CA TYR A 127 -5.61 -1.87 0.68
C TYR A 127 -4.13 -1.78 0.26
N ASN A 128 -3.62 -0.56 0.11
CA ASN A 128 -2.23 -0.22 -0.20
C ASN A 128 -1.75 -0.48 -1.64
N ALA A 129 -2.60 -0.94 -2.56
CA ALA A 129 -2.17 -1.21 -3.94
C ALA A 129 -1.84 0.06 -4.74
N TRP A 130 -2.42 1.22 -4.39
CA TRP A 130 -2.13 2.50 -5.04
C TRP A 130 -0.84 3.14 -4.51
N ALA A 131 0.25 2.38 -4.52
CA ALA A 131 1.57 2.77 -4.08
C ALA A 131 2.65 2.22 -5.02
N GLU A 132 3.86 2.77 -4.95
CA GLU A 132 4.99 2.24 -5.73
C GLU A 132 5.50 0.88 -5.21
N VAL A 133 5.20 0.54 -3.95
CA VAL A 133 5.56 -0.73 -3.33
C VAL A 133 4.42 -1.22 -2.43
N VAL A 134 4.17 -2.51 -2.44
CA VAL A 134 3.25 -3.18 -1.52
C VAL A 134 3.87 -4.46 -0.97
N CYS A 135 3.51 -4.83 0.26
CA CYS A 135 3.79 -6.16 0.80
C CYS A 135 2.50 -6.98 0.78
N ALA A 136 2.59 -8.23 0.38
CA ALA A 136 1.44 -9.13 0.25
C ALA A 136 1.78 -10.53 0.78
N PRO A 137 0.88 -11.18 1.55
CA PRO A 137 1.03 -12.58 1.91
C PRO A 137 1.09 -13.47 0.67
N VAL A 138 1.96 -14.47 0.67
CA VAL A 138 2.19 -15.35 -0.51
C VAL A 138 0.93 -16.03 -1.03
N ASP A 139 -0.06 -16.29 -0.16
CA ASP A 139 -1.34 -16.91 -0.53
C ASP A 139 -2.20 -16.05 -1.47
N PHE A 140 -1.89 -14.75 -1.57
CA PHE A 140 -2.59 -13.79 -2.42
C PHE A 140 -1.74 -13.30 -3.59
N VAL A 141 -0.61 -13.95 -3.86
CA VAL A 141 0.32 -13.60 -4.94
C VAL A 141 0.35 -14.74 -5.95
N PHE A 142 0.35 -14.39 -7.23
CA PHE A 142 0.33 -15.33 -8.34
C PHE A 142 1.38 -14.95 -9.38
N LYS A 143 2.15 -15.93 -9.85
CA LYS A 143 3.09 -15.72 -10.95
C LYS A 143 2.33 -15.40 -12.23
N MET A 144 2.83 -14.43 -12.98
CA MET A 144 2.29 -14.06 -14.28
C MET A 144 2.84 -14.97 -15.38
N PRO A 145 2.03 -15.33 -16.39
CA PRO A 145 2.54 -15.87 -17.66
C PRO A 145 3.51 -14.88 -18.31
N ASP A 146 4.49 -15.40 -19.05
CA ASP A 146 5.56 -14.59 -19.63
C ASP A 146 5.03 -13.58 -20.67
N GLU A 147 4.00 -13.95 -21.42
CA GLU A 147 3.41 -13.12 -22.46
C GLU A 147 2.46 -12.05 -21.92
N MET A 148 1.96 -12.21 -20.68
CA MET A 148 0.98 -11.30 -20.09
C MET A 148 1.67 -10.01 -19.62
N THR A 149 1.21 -8.85 -20.07
CA THR A 149 1.73 -7.56 -19.60
C THR A 149 1.29 -7.24 -18.18
N PHE A 150 1.98 -6.32 -17.49
CA PHE A 150 1.57 -5.87 -16.15
C PHE A 150 0.17 -5.21 -16.17
N ALA A 151 -0.16 -4.48 -17.23
CA ALA A 151 -1.47 -3.85 -17.36
C ALA A 151 -2.59 -4.89 -17.50
N GLU A 152 -2.38 -5.91 -18.33
CA GLU A 152 -3.33 -7.02 -18.47
C GLU A 152 -3.50 -7.77 -17.15
N ALA A 153 -2.40 -8.08 -16.46
CA ALA A 153 -2.46 -8.79 -15.18
C ALA A 153 -3.26 -8.02 -14.13
N ALA A 154 -3.02 -6.71 -13.98
CA ALA A 154 -3.74 -5.87 -13.02
C ALA A 154 -5.22 -5.63 -13.42
N ALA A 155 -5.58 -5.77 -14.70
CA ALA A 155 -6.97 -5.71 -15.16
C ALA A 155 -7.68 -7.07 -15.06
N PHE A 156 -6.92 -8.17 -15.04
CA PHE A 156 -7.42 -9.54 -15.03
C PHE A 156 -7.78 -10.02 -13.62
N SER A 157 -6.92 -9.80 -12.61
CA SER A 157 -6.99 -10.49 -11.32
C SER A 157 -8.37 -10.48 -10.66
N LEU A 158 -8.87 -9.32 -10.18
CA LEU A 158 -10.11 -9.25 -9.41
C LEU A 158 -11.33 -9.52 -10.29
N ASN A 159 -11.31 -9.00 -11.52
CA ASN A 159 -12.42 -9.17 -12.44
C ASN A 159 -12.63 -10.64 -12.82
N PHE A 160 -11.54 -11.39 -13.05
CA PHE A 160 -11.60 -12.80 -13.45
C PHE A 160 -12.11 -13.66 -12.31
N VAL A 161 -11.56 -13.49 -11.10
CA VAL A 161 -12.01 -14.24 -9.92
C VAL A 161 -13.49 -13.97 -9.65
N ALA A 162 -13.93 -12.71 -9.71
CA ALA A 162 -15.34 -12.37 -9.54
C ALA A 162 -16.23 -13.05 -10.60
N ALA A 163 -15.85 -13.01 -11.88
CA ALA A 163 -16.58 -13.65 -12.97
C ALA A 163 -16.66 -15.17 -12.80
N TYR A 164 -15.53 -15.81 -12.50
CA TYR A 164 -15.44 -17.26 -12.30
C TYR A 164 -16.31 -17.73 -11.13
N MET A 165 -16.18 -17.06 -9.97
CA MET A 165 -16.97 -17.40 -8.77
C MET A 165 -18.47 -17.25 -9.04
N MET A 166 -18.90 -16.18 -9.72
CA MET A 166 -20.32 -15.99 -10.04
C MET A 166 -20.86 -17.08 -10.95
N LEU A 167 -20.11 -17.46 -12.00
CA LEU A 167 -20.57 -18.43 -12.98
C LEU A 167 -20.53 -19.87 -12.46
N PHE A 168 -19.40 -20.29 -11.90
CA PHE A 168 -19.15 -21.70 -11.65
C PHE A 168 -19.42 -22.12 -10.21
N GLU A 169 -19.07 -21.27 -9.23
CA GLU A 169 -19.24 -21.61 -7.81
C GLU A 169 -20.62 -21.23 -7.28
N VAL A 170 -21.13 -20.05 -7.65
CA VAL A 170 -22.42 -19.55 -7.17
C VAL A 170 -23.58 -20.02 -8.06
N ALA A 171 -23.51 -19.74 -9.37
CA ALA A 171 -24.60 -20.08 -10.28
C ALA A 171 -24.56 -21.55 -10.76
N ASN A 172 -23.40 -22.21 -10.68
CA ASN A 172 -23.18 -23.56 -11.21
C ASN A 172 -23.61 -23.68 -12.68
N LEU A 173 -23.05 -22.81 -13.51
CA LEU A 173 -23.29 -22.78 -14.95
C LEU A 173 -22.99 -24.13 -15.62
N ARG A 174 -23.86 -24.56 -16.53
CA ARG A 174 -23.77 -25.82 -17.29
C ARG A 174 -24.18 -25.64 -18.74
N ASP A 175 -23.79 -26.60 -19.56
CA ASP A 175 -24.15 -26.69 -20.98
C ASP A 175 -25.66 -26.54 -21.19
N GLY A 176 -26.03 -25.75 -22.21
CA GLY A 176 -27.42 -25.48 -22.57
C GLY A 176 -28.11 -24.42 -21.70
N MET A 177 -27.45 -23.85 -20.69
CA MET A 177 -27.98 -22.71 -19.93
C MET A 177 -27.80 -21.39 -20.67
N SER A 178 -28.72 -20.45 -20.44
CA SER A 178 -28.61 -19.07 -20.94
C SER A 178 -28.26 -18.10 -19.79
N VAL A 179 -27.39 -17.13 -20.04
CA VAL A 179 -27.01 -16.10 -19.08
C VAL A 179 -27.41 -14.71 -19.59
N LEU A 180 -28.13 -13.94 -18.78
CA LEU A 180 -28.36 -12.51 -19.02
C LEU A 180 -27.30 -11.69 -18.29
N VAL A 181 -26.58 -10.84 -19.00
CA VAL A 181 -25.52 -10.00 -18.42
C VAL A 181 -25.83 -8.52 -18.63
N HIS A 182 -25.89 -7.76 -17.54
CA HIS A 182 -26.04 -6.31 -17.57
C HIS A 182 -24.67 -5.62 -17.70
N SER A 183 -24.66 -4.38 -18.21
CA SER A 183 -23.44 -3.56 -18.32
C SER A 183 -22.29 -4.26 -19.07
N ALA A 184 -22.57 -4.73 -20.29
CA ALA A 184 -21.65 -5.48 -21.15
C ALA A 184 -20.22 -4.91 -21.29
N GLY A 185 -20.03 -3.60 -21.15
CA GLY A 185 -18.73 -2.93 -21.21
C GLY A 185 -17.92 -2.89 -19.91
N GLY A 186 -18.40 -3.50 -18.82
CA GLY A 186 -17.69 -3.55 -17.54
C GLY A 186 -16.57 -4.61 -17.52
N GLY A 187 -15.55 -4.42 -16.67
CA GLY A 187 -14.40 -5.33 -16.56
C GLY A 187 -14.81 -6.77 -16.21
N VAL A 188 -15.54 -6.94 -15.11
CA VAL A 188 -16.09 -8.25 -14.69
C VAL A 188 -16.93 -8.90 -15.79
N VAL A 189 -17.77 -8.11 -16.44
CA VAL A 189 -18.72 -8.58 -17.44
C VAL A 189 -18.03 -9.06 -18.71
N SER A 190 -16.98 -8.37 -19.14
CA SER A 190 -16.17 -8.78 -20.28
C SER A 190 -15.59 -10.19 -20.08
N LEU A 191 -15.20 -10.52 -18.84
CA LEU A 191 -14.69 -11.83 -18.47
C LEU A 191 -15.78 -12.89 -18.30
N ILE A 192 -16.98 -12.50 -17.85
CA ILE A 192 -18.17 -13.39 -17.87
C ILE A 192 -18.45 -13.84 -19.31
N LEU A 193 -18.47 -12.90 -20.27
CA LEU A 193 -18.70 -13.22 -21.68
C LEU A 193 -17.61 -14.13 -22.23
N TYR A 194 -16.35 -13.83 -21.95
CA TYR A 194 -15.22 -14.67 -22.35
C TYR A 194 -15.34 -16.10 -21.80
N LEU A 195 -15.61 -16.26 -20.51
CA LEU A 195 -15.75 -17.56 -19.85
C LEU A 195 -16.95 -18.35 -20.36
N PHE A 196 -18.09 -17.68 -20.53
CA PHE A 196 -19.32 -18.28 -21.04
C PHE A 196 -19.11 -18.84 -22.45
N VAL A 197 -18.54 -18.05 -23.38
CA VAL A 197 -18.28 -18.50 -24.75
C VAL A 197 -17.23 -19.61 -24.80
N SER A 198 -16.25 -19.60 -23.89
CA SER A 198 -15.20 -20.64 -23.85
C SER A 198 -15.67 -21.98 -23.27
N HIS A 199 -16.82 -21.99 -22.56
CA HIS A 199 -17.41 -23.19 -21.94
C HIS A 199 -18.78 -23.55 -22.53
N SER A 200 -19.18 -22.94 -23.65
CA SER A 200 -20.42 -23.25 -24.38
C SER A 200 -20.17 -24.12 -25.61
#